data_AF-U1N978-F1
#
_entry.id   AF-U1N978-F1
#
_cell.length_a   1.000
_cell.length_b   1.000
_cell.length_c   1.000
_cell.angle_alpha   90.00
_cell.angle_beta   90.00
_cell.angle_gamma   90.00
#
_symmetry.space_group_name_H-M   'P 1'
#
loop_
_entity.id
_entity.type
_entity.pdbx_description
1 polymer ?
#
loop_
_entity_poly.entity_id
_entity_poly.type
_entity_poly.pdbx_seq_one_letter_code
_entity_poly.pdbx_strand_id
1 'polypeptide(L)'
;MDQIIAETVKGISETITQPSLINLDYADMSTIMDQGGVAVMLVGETQDKNKTQEVVNDAMNHPLLDVDYRGASGGLVHITGGPDLTLKEAEGIANSITERLEASANVIWGARIQEEYKGKVRVMAIMTGVQSAQVLGPTTQKQANASRQSIESNGFSGNQSPVETTGDSDSSSWQSDGGHEERETQNGLDVIR
;
A
#
# COMPACT_ATOMS: atom_id res chain seq x y z
N MET A 1 15.77 -2.12 -8.97
CA MET A 1 14.74 -1.20 -8.42
C MET A 1 14.30 -0.22 -9.51
N ASP A 2 15.25 0.49 -10.14
CA ASP A 2 14.98 1.48 -11.20
C ASP A 2 14.13 0.96 -12.37
N GLN A 3 14.34 -0.29 -12.80
CA GLN A 3 13.57 -0.88 -13.89
C GLN A 3 12.07 -1.00 -13.56
N ILE A 4 11.71 -1.41 -12.34
CA ILE A 4 10.30 -1.54 -11.92
C ILE A 4 9.64 -0.16 -11.89
N ILE A 5 10.32 0.84 -11.34
CA ILE A 5 9.80 2.21 -11.28
C ILE A 5 9.59 2.78 -12.69
N ALA A 6 10.56 2.57 -13.58
CA ALA A 6 10.45 2.99 -14.98
C ALA A 6 9.28 2.29 -15.69
N GLU A 7 9.11 0.97 -15.48
CA GLU A 7 8.01 0.20 -16.03
C GLU A 7 6.64 0.65 -15.48
N THR A 8 6.55 0.98 -14.20
CA THR A 8 5.35 1.52 -13.55
C THR A 8 4.93 2.85 -14.17
N VAL A 9 5.85 3.82 -14.24
CA VAL A 9 5.56 5.16 -14.78
C VAL A 9 5.21 5.07 -16.26
N LYS A 10 5.96 4.24 -17.01
CA LYS A 10 5.66 3.97 -18.42
C LYS A 10 4.27 3.35 -18.58
N GLY A 11 3.96 2.29 -17.83
CA GLY A 11 2.69 1.58 -17.93
C GLY A 11 1.49 2.49 -17.69
N ILE A 12 1.55 3.31 -16.62
CA ILE A 12 0.52 4.31 -16.31
C ILE A 12 0.36 5.32 -17.45
N SER A 13 1.47 5.90 -17.91
CA SER A 13 1.43 6.92 -18.96
C SER A 13 0.89 6.34 -20.26
N GLU A 14 1.30 5.13 -20.62
CA GLU A 14 0.86 4.45 -21.83
C GLU A 14 -0.62 4.08 -21.76
N THR A 15 -1.16 3.71 -20.59
CA THR A 15 -2.59 3.42 -20.42
C THR A 15 -3.47 4.61 -20.82
N ILE A 16 -3.02 5.84 -20.59
CA ILE A 16 -3.75 7.08 -20.92
C ILE A 16 -3.46 7.56 -22.35
N THR A 17 -2.19 7.48 -22.76
CA THR A 17 -1.72 8.16 -23.99
C THR A 17 -1.80 7.31 -25.24
N GLN A 18 -1.82 5.98 -25.12
CA GLN A 18 -1.84 5.09 -26.27
C GLN A 18 -3.25 4.52 -26.54
N PRO A 19 -3.67 4.46 -27.82
CA PRO A 19 -4.93 3.83 -28.19
C PRO A 19 -5.01 2.37 -27.72
N SER A 20 -6.17 2.00 -27.22
CA SER A 20 -6.47 0.71 -26.61
C SER A 20 -7.84 0.23 -27.10
N LEU A 21 -8.10 -1.07 -27.01
CA LEU A 21 -9.41 -1.67 -27.33
C LEU A 21 -10.49 -1.09 -26.40
N ILE A 22 -10.13 -0.93 -25.13
CA ILE A 22 -10.90 -0.18 -24.13
C ILE A 22 -9.95 0.87 -23.57
N ASN A 23 -10.23 2.13 -23.88
CA ASN A 23 -9.43 3.26 -23.45
C ASN A 23 -9.76 3.66 -22.03
N LEU A 24 -8.73 4.16 -21.34
CA LEU A 24 -8.82 4.81 -20.05
C LEU A 24 -8.34 6.24 -20.21
N ASP A 25 -9.00 7.17 -19.53
CA ASP A 25 -8.60 8.58 -19.55
C ASP A 25 -7.94 9.00 -18.24
N TYR A 26 -7.50 10.26 -18.20
CA TYR A 26 -6.85 10.82 -17.01
C TYR A 26 -7.83 11.01 -15.84
N ALA A 27 -9.11 11.30 -16.11
CA ALA A 27 -10.10 11.52 -15.05
C ALA A 27 -10.40 10.22 -14.30
N ASP A 28 -10.49 9.10 -15.03
CA ASP A 28 -10.60 7.75 -14.47
C ASP A 28 -9.42 7.45 -13.55
N MET A 29 -8.20 7.68 -14.03
CA MET A 29 -6.99 7.46 -13.24
C MET A 29 -6.95 8.36 -11.99
N SER A 30 -7.20 9.66 -12.14
CA SER A 30 -7.23 10.62 -11.03
C SER A 30 -8.23 10.17 -9.98
N THR A 31 -9.43 9.76 -10.40
CA THR A 31 -10.48 9.30 -9.49
C THR A 31 -10.03 8.14 -8.62
N ILE A 32 -9.31 7.16 -9.18
CA ILE A 32 -8.79 6.01 -8.41
C ILE A 32 -7.63 6.41 -7.49
N MET A 33 -6.73 7.29 -7.95
CA MET A 33 -5.57 7.74 -7.17
C MET A 33 -5.97 8.69 -6.03
N ASP A 34 -7.01 9.50 -6.24
CA ASP A 34 -7.52 10.49 -5.29
C ASP A 34 -8.29 9.85 -4.11
N GLN A 35 -8.62 8.56 -4.19
CA GLN A 35 -9.19 7.82 -3.05
C GLN A 35 -8.24 7.75 -1.84
N GLY A 36 -6.96 8.09 -2.04
CA GLY A 36 -5.98 8.22 -0.98
C GLY A 36 -5.58 6.87 -0.37
N GLY A 37 -5.01 6.93 0.83
CA GLY A 37 -4.44 5.76 1.49
C GLY A 37 -3.15 5.29 0.81
N VAL A 38 -2.82 4.03 1.05
CA VAL A 38 -1.66 3.39 0.43
C VAL A 38 -2.11 2.82 -0.93
N ALA A 39 -1.23 2.92 -1.92
CA ALA A 39 -1.42 2.31 -3.22
C ALA A 39 -0.43 1.16 -3.41
N VAL A 40 -0.88 0.10 -4.07
CA VAL A 40 -0.08 -1.08 -4.41
C VAL A 40 -0.22 -1.35 -5.89
N MET A 41 0.90 -1.59 -6.56
CA MET A 41 0.92 -1.98 -7.97
C MET A 41 1.27 -3.46 -8.09
N LEU A 42 0.52 -4.14 -8.96
CA LEU A 42 0.71 -5.51 -9.38
C LEU A 42 1.05 -5.53 -10.87
N VAL A 43 1.97 -6.40 -11.25
CA VAL A 43 2.24 -6.72 -12.65
C VAL A 43 2.34 -8.23 -12.76
N GLY A 44 1.65 -8.80 -13.74
CA GLY A 44 1.74 -10.22 -14.07
C GLY A 44 1.83 -10.43 -15.57
N GLU A 45 2.51 -11.50 -15.98
CA GLU A 45 2.61 -11.91 -17.39
C GLU A 45 2.47 -13.44 -17.50
N THR A 46 1.73 -13.89 -18.50
CA THR A 46 1.65 -15.32 -18.84
C THR A 46 1.64 -15.53 -20.34
N GLN A 47 2.08 -16.72 -20.75
CA GLN A 47 1.98 -17.22 -22.12
C GLN A 47 1.23 -18.56 -22.16
N ASP A 48 0.58 -18.93 -21.05
CA ASP A 48 -0.09 -20.20 -20.89
C ASP A 48 -1.44 -20.23 -21.59
N LYS A 49 -1.97 -21.44 -21.79
CA LYS A 49 -3.30 -21.63 -22.38
C LYS A 49 -4.42 -21.07 -21.51
N ASN A 50 -4.29 -21.13 -20.19
CA ASN A 50 -5.24 -20.57 -19.24
C ASN A 50 -4.84 -19.13 -18.85
N LYS A 51 -4.79 -18.24 -19.83
CA LYS A 51 -4.29 -16.87 -19.70
C LYS A 51 -4.94 -16.12 -18.53
N THR A 52 -6.25 -16.26 -18.37
CA THR A 52 -7.03 -15.52 -17.38
C THR A 52 -6.62 -15.83 -15.94
N GLN A 53 -6.47 -17.10 -15.59
CA GLN A 53 -6.23 -17.50 -14.21
C GLN A 53 -4.75 -17.39 -13.85
N GLU A 54 -3.87 -17.79 -14.76
CA GLU A 54 -2.43 -17.76 -14.55
C GLU A 54 -1.90 -16.33 -14.44
N VAL A 55 -2.36 -15.39 -15.28
CA VAL A 55 -1.89 -14.00 -15.21
C VAL A 55 -2.28 -13.32 -13.90
N VAL A 56 -3.46 -13.66 -13.36
CA VAL A 56 -3.93 -13.10 -12.09
C VAL A 56 -3.15 -13.70 -10.94
N ASN A 57 -2.87 -15.01 -10.97
CA ASN A 57 -2.03 -15.65 -9.96
C ASN A 57 -0.62 -15.08 -9.97
N ASP A 58 -0.04 -14.89 -11.16
CA ASP A 58 1.29 -14.28 -11.33
C ASP A 58 1.32 -12.85 -10.76
N ALA A 59 0.33 -12.02 -11.11
CA ALA A 59 0.22 -10.65 -10.59
C ALA A 59 0.09 -10.60 -9.06
N MET A 60 -0.61 -11.56 -8.46
CA MET A 60 -0.87 -11.61 -7.01
C MET A 60 0.27 -12.24 -6.19
N ASN A 61 1.25 -12.88 -6.84
CA ASN A 61 2.39 -13.52 -6.15
C ASN A 61 3.62 -12.61 -6.08
N HIS A 62 3.48 -11.32 -6.35
CA HIS A 62 4.63 -10.40 -6.39
C HIS A 62 5.16 -10.07 -4.98
N PRO A 63 6.48 -10.15 -4.72
CA PRO A 63 7.11 -9.96 -3.39
C PRO A 63 6.96 -8.56 -2.76
N LEU A 64 6.20 -7.65 -3.36
CA LEU A 64 5.85 -6.34 -2.77
C LEU A 64 4.50 -6.38 -2.01
N LEU A 65 3.89 -7.57 -1.88
CA LEU A 65 2.53 -7.81 -1.40
C LEU A 65 2.41 -8.30 0.05
N ASP A 66 3.26 -7.86 0.96
CA ASP A 66 3.00 -8.00 2.41
C ASP A 66 1.90 -7.02 2.88
N VAL A 67 0.87 -6.80 2.06
CA VAL A 67 -0.19 -5.81 2.26
C VAL A 67 -1.54 -6.45 1.99
N ASP A 68 -2.49 -6.25 2.90
CA ASP A 68 -3.84 -6.75 2.73
C ASP A 68 -4.61 -5.91 1.70
N TYR A 69 -4.66 -6.40 0.47
CA TYR A 69 -5.37 -5.75 -0.64
C TYR A 69 -6.90 -5.97 -0.61
N ARG A 70 -7.43 -6.83 0.28
CA ARG A 70 -8.88 -7.04 0.41
C ARG A 70 -9.63 -5.79 0.87
N GLY A 71 -8.91 -4.87 1.51
CA GLY A 71 -9.44 -3.57 1.96
C GLY A 71 -9.32 -2.45 0.93
N ALA A 72 -8.85 -2.72 -0.30
CA ALA A 72 -8.72 -1.70 -1.33
C ALA A 72 -10.10 -1.14 -1.74
N SER A 73 -10.26 0.18 -1.69
CA SER A 73 -11.48 0.88 -2.13
C SER A 73 -11.47 1.23 -3.62
N GLY A 74 -10.31 1.08 -4.28
CA GLY A 74 -10.09 1.50 -5.65
C GLY A 74 -9.20 0.55 -6.42
N GLY A 75 -9.49 0.39 -7.70
CA GLY A 75 -8.74 -0.46 -8.62
C GLY A 75 -8.62 0.16 -10.00
N LEU A 76 -7.43 0.13 -10.58
CA LEU A 76 -7.17 0.40 -11.99
C LEU A 76 -6.51 -0.83 -12.61
N VAL A 77 -7.13 -1.48 -13.57
CA VAL A 77 -6.60 -2.68 -14.23
C VAL A 77 -6.38 -2.41 -15.72
N HIS A 78 -5.18 -2.61 -16.22
CA HIS A 78 -4.89 -2.52 -17.64
C HIS A 78 -4.35 -3.85 -18.16
N ILE A 79 -5.08 -4.45 -19.10
CA ILE A 79 -4.70 -5.71 -19.73
C ILE A 79 -4.06 -5.41 -21.09
N THR A 80 -2.91 -6.01 -21.38
CA THR A 80 -2.27 -5.98 -22.69
C THR A 80 -2.11 -7.39 -23.20
N GLY A 81 -2.52 -7.67 -24.42
CA GLY A 81 -2.35 -8.98 -25.02
C GLY A 81 -2.13 -8.92 -26.52
N GLY A 82 -1.83 -10.09 -27.08
CA GLY A 82 -1.67 -10.27 -28.52
C GLY A 82 -2.98 -10.13 -29.30
N PRO A 83 -2.92 -10.22 -30.64
CA PRO A 83 -4.11 -10.27 -31.50
C PRO A 83 -5.08 -11.42 -31.18
N ASP A 84 -4.60 -12.40 -30.41
CA ASP A 84 -5.32 -13.55 -29.92
C ASP A 84 -5.98 -13.33 -28.55
N LEU A 85 -5.87 -12.13 -27.94
CA LEU A 85 -6.61 -11.76 -26.74
C LEU A 85 -8.05 -11.37 -27.11
N THR A 86 -9.02 -12.08 -26.54
CA THR A 86 -10.43 -11.77 -26.70
C THR A 86 -10.94 -10.84 -25.61
N LEU A 87 -12.00 -10.07 -25.90
CA LEU A 87 -12.67 -9.22 -24.91
C LEU A 87 -13.16 -10.03 -23.70
N LYS A 88 -13.66 -11.26 -23.93
CA LYS A 88 -14.12 -12.15 -22.86
C LYS A 88 -13.00 -12.58 -21.91
N GLU A 89 -11.81 -12.83 -22.43
CA GLU A 89 -10.64 -13.14 -21.59
C GLU A 89 -10.20 -11.92 -20.79
N ALA A 90 -10.18 -10.72 -21.40
CA ALA A 90 -9.86 -9.48 -20.72
C ALA A 90 -10.87 -9.15 -19.61
N GLU A 91 -12.17 -9.32 -19.87
CA GLU A 91 -13.24 -9.18 -18.88
C GLU A 91 -13.08 -10.20 -17.74
N GLY A 92 -12.78 -11.46 -18.06
CA GLY A 92 -12.53 -12.49 -17.05
C GLY A 92 -11.34 -12.17 -16.13
N ILE A 93 -10.29 -11.55 -16.67
CA ILE A 93 -9.15 -11.08 -15.89
C ILE A 93 -9.57 -9.95 -14.96
N ALA A 94 -10.26 -8.94 -15.50
CA ALA A 94 -10.72 -7.79 -14.73
C ALA A 94 -11.64 -8.23 -13.57
N ASN A 95 -12.62 -9.09 -13.86
CA ASN A 95 -13.54 -9.62 -12.85
C ASN A 95 -12.81 -10.39 -11.76
N SER A 96 -11.86 -11.25 -12.12
CA SER A 96 -11.06 -12.02 -11.14
C SER A 96 -10.29 -11.10 -10.19
N ILE A 97 -9.74 -9.98 -10.68
CA ILE A 97 -9.06 -9.00 -9.82
C ILE A 97 -10.08 -8.27 -8.94
N THR A 98 -11.20 -7.82 -9.50
CA THR A 98 -12.27 -7.13 -8.76
C THR A 98 -12.83 -7.99 -7.62
N GLU A 99 -13.03 -9.29 -7.82
CA GLU A 99 -13.53 -10.23 -6.80
C GLU A 99 -12.62 -10.35 -5.57
N ARG A 100 -11.38 -9.88 -5.66
CA ARG A 100 -10.38 -9.92 -4.56
C ARG A 100 -10.31 -8.60 -3.78
N LEU A 101 -10.98 -7.55 -4.24
CA LEU A 101 -11.04 -6.24 -3.59
C LEU A 101 -12.26 -6.12 -2.68
N GLU A 102 -12.45 -4.95 -2.07
CA GLU A 102 -13.66 -4.66 -1.29
C GLU A 102 -14.91 -4.69 -2.19
N ALA A 103 -16.04 -5.16 -1.67
CA ALA A 103 -17.30 -5.22 -2.43
C ALA A 103 -17.80 -3.85 -2.95
N SER A 104 -17.43 -2.75 -2.28
CA SER A 104 -17.72 -1.38 -2.70
C SER A 104 -16.58 -0.72 -3.49
N ALA A 105 -15.53 -1.47 -3.84
CA ALA A 105 -14.39 -0.93 -4.55
C ALA A 105 -14.81 -0.39 -5.93
N ASN A 106 -14.38 0.83 -6.24
CA ASN A 106 -14.52 1.37 -7.59
C ASN A 106 -13.39 0.81 -8.45
N VAL A 107 -13.72 -0.02 -9.45
CA VAL A 107 -12.72 -0.62 -10.33
C VAL A 107 -12.93 -0.15 -11.76
N ILE A 108 -11.87 0.43 -12.32
CA ILE A 108 -11.80 0.86 -13.70
C ILE A 108 -10.83 -0.06 -14.43
N TRP A 109 -11.18 -0.51 -15.63
CA TRP A 109 -10.29 -1.38 -16.40
C TRP A 109 -10.26 -1.06 -17.89
N GLY A 110 -9.10 -1.28 -18.50
CA GLY A 110 -8.83 -1.08 -19.91
C GLY A 110 -8.11 -2.27 -20.53
N ALA A 111 -8.11 -2.33 -21.86
CA ALA A 111 -7.51 -3.46 -22.59
C ALA A 111 -6.86 -2.98 -23.88
N ARG A 112 -5.66 -3.48 -24.19
CA ARG A 112 -4.92 -3.17 -25.42
C ARG A 112 -4.49 -4.43 -26.14
N ILE A 113 -4.53 -4.35 -27.47
CA ILE A 113 -3.99 -5.36 -28.38
C ILE A 113 -2.68 -4.84 -28.98
N GLN A 114 -1.61 -5.62 -28.88
CA GLN A 114 -0.31 -5.33 -29.46
C GLN A 114 0.29 -6.59 -30.08
N GLU A 115 0.83 -6.48 -31.31
CA GLU A 115 1.36 -7.65 -32.04
C GLU A 115 2.52 -8.33 -31.30
N GLU A 116 3.35 -7.55 -30.60
CA GLU A 116 4.48 -8.05 -29.80
C GLU A 116 4.07 -8.96 -28.63
N TYR A 117 2.79 -8.93 -28.24
CA TYR A 117 2.21 -9.78 -27.19
C TYR A 117 1.53 -11.04 -27.76
N LYS A 118 1.79 -11.41 -29.02
CA LYS A 118 1.21 -12.62 -29.62
C LYS A 118 1.44 -13.86 -28.75
N GLY A 119 0.35 -14.51 -28.34
CA GLY A 119 0.40 -15.67 -27.44
C GLY A 119 0.65 -15.33 -25.97
N LYS A 120 0.73 -14.05 -25.62
CA LYS A 120 1.02 -13.55 -24.27
C LYS A 120 -0.07 -12.62 -23.76
N VAL A 121 -0.20 -12.55 -22.45
CA VAL A 121 -1.03 -11.57 -21.76
C VAL A 121 -0.25 -10.99 -20.60
N ARG A 122 -0.26 -9.67 -20.50
CA ARG A 122 0.32 -8.91 -19.40
C ARG A 122 -0.78 -8.09 -18.73
N VAL A 123 -0.79 -8.09 -17.41
CA VAL A 123 -1.73 -7.31 -16.61
C VAL A 123 -0.95 -6.38 -15.72
N MET A 124 -1.37 -5.13 -15.67
CA MET A 124 -0.97 -4.15 -14.67
C MET A 124 -2.20 -3.81 -13.85
N ALA A 125 -2.15 -3.95 -12.53
CA ALA A 125 -3.22 -3.52 -11.64
C ALA A 125 -2.68 -2.55 -10.59
N ILE A 126 -3.44 -1.51 -10.28
CA ILE A 126 -3.12 -0.56 -9.22
C ILE A 126 -4.31 -0.54 -8.27
N MET A 127 -4.05 -0.85 -7.01
CA MET A 127 -5.04 -0.88 -5.94
C MET A 127 -4.78 0.30 -5.01
N THR A 128 -5.81 1.06 -4.66
CA THR A 128 -5.72 2.22 -3.77
C THR A 128 -6.62 2.04 -2.55
N GLY A 129 -6.34 2.80 -1.48
CA GLY A 129 -7.06 2.65 -0.22
C GLY A 129 -6.68 1.40 0.57
N VAL A 130 -5.55 0.72 0.27
CA VAL A 130 -5.16 -0.47 1.05
C VAL A 130 -4.76 -0.08 2.47
N GLN A 131 -5.12 -0.93 3.43
CA GLN A 131 -4.72 -0.77 4.83
C GLN A 131 -3.45 -1.58 5.06
N SER A 132 -2.36 -0.90 5.39
CA SER A 132 -1.12 -1.55 5.82
C SER A 132 -0.77 -1.10 7.22
N ALA A 133 -0.53 -2.05 8.12
CA ALA A 133 0.02 -1.75 9.44
C ALA A 133 1.45 -1.18 9.37
N GLN A 134 2.16 -1.39 8.25
CA GLN A 134 3.56 -1.01 8.08
C GLN A 134 3.78 0.19 7.14
N VAL A 135 2.76 0.58 6.36
CA VAL A 135 2.82 1.72 5.45
C VAL A 135 1.83 2.79 5.91
N LEU A 136 2.35 3.83 6.57
CA LEU A 136 1.58 5.00 6.95
C LEU A 136 1.39 5.89 5.72
N GLY A 137 0.17 5.97 5.20
CA GLY A 137 -0.19 6.95 4.19
C GLY A 137 0.00 8.40 4.69
N PRO A 138 0.15 9.38 3.79
CA PRO A 138 0.39 10.78 4.16
C PRO A 138 -0.71 11.37 5.06
N THR A 139 -1.93 10.85 4.98
CA THR A 139 -3.06 11.24 5.83
C THR A 139 -2.88 10.80 7.29
N THR A 140 -2.40 9.57 7.51
CA THR A 140 -2.13 9.03 8.85
C THR A 140 -0.91 9.72 9.47
N GLN A 141 0.09 10.09 8.66
CA GLN A 141 1.27 10.82 9.12
C GLN A 141 0.93 12.24 9.59
N LYS A 142 -0.01 12.94 8.92
CA LYS A 142 -0.55 14.23 9.39
C LYS A 142 -1.29 14.09 10.71
N GLN A 143 -2.09 13.03 10.89
CA GLN A 143 -2.81 12.77 12.15
C GLN A 143 -1.86 12.40 13.30
N ALA A 144 -0.83 11.58 13.04
CA ALA A 144 0.20 11.23 14.01
C ALA A 144 1.02 12.45 14.44
N ASN A 145 1.37 13.34 13.50
CA ASN A 145 2.08 14.58 13.84
C ASN A 145 1.19 15.57 14.61
N ALA A 146 -0.09 15.69 14.25
CA ALA A 146 -1.03 16.54 14.97
C ALA A 146 -1.28 16.05 16.41
N SER A 147 -1.34 14.74 16.62
CA SER A 147 -1.51 14.15 17.96
C SER A 147 -0.23 14.23 18.80
N ARG A 148 0.96 14.20 18.20
CA ARG A 148 2.22 14.52 18.91
C ARG A 148 2.29 15.98 19.34
N GLN A 149 1.88 16.91 18.46
CA GLN A 149 1.86 18.34 18.76
C GLN A 149 0.86 18.70 19.87
N SER A 150 -0.29 18.04 19.94
CA SER A 150 -1.28 18.29 20.99
C SER A 150 -0.85 17.75 22.37
N ILE A 151 -0.05 16.68 22.40
CA ILE A 151 0.55 16.16 23.63
C ILE A 151 1.68 17.08 24.12
N GLU A 152 2.50 17.60 23.20
CA GLU A 152 3.55 18.60 23.54
C GLU A 152 2.97 19.93 24.02
N SER A 153 1.84 20.39 23.47
CA SER A 153 1.19 21.63 23.92
C SER A 153 0.51 21.54 25.29
N ASN A 154 0.22 20.32 25.77
CA ASN A 154 -0.42 20.10 27.08
C ASN A 154 0.58 19.68 28.18
N GLY A 155 1.89 19.65 27.89
CA GLY A 155 2.94 19.33 28.85
C GLY A 155 3.58 20.57 29.48
N PHE A 156 3.24 20.84 30.74
CA PHE A 156 3.97 21.65 31.72
C PHE A 156 3.70 23.17 31.77
N SER A 157 2.53 23.55 32.32
CA SER A 157 2.39 24.78 33.11
C SER A 157 2.39 24.40 34.60
N GLY A 158 3.57 24.07 35.11
CA GLY A 158 3.83 23.98 36.55
C GLY A 158 4.04 25.39 37.09
N ASN A 159 3.01 25.94 37.73
CA ASN A 159 2.95 27.26 38.33
C ASN A 159 4.14 27.50 39.31
N GLN A 160 5.08 28.37 38.94
CA GLN A 160 6.12 28.88 39.85
C GLN A 160 5.78 30.32 40.24
N SER A 161 5.27 30.51 41.46
CA SER A 161 5.34 31.79 42.16
C SER A 161 6.70 31.90 42.87
N PRO A 162 7.31 33.10 42.95
CA PRO A 162 8.61 33.25 43.59
C PRO A 162 8.45 33.27 45.11
N VAL A 163 9.22 32.45 45.81
CA VAL A 163 9.41 32.59 47.26
C VAL A 163 10.92 32.75 47.52
N GLU A 164 11.31 33.89 48.08
CA GLU A 164 12.66 34.14 48.53
C GLU A 164 12.84 33.69 49.99
N THR A 165 13.84 32.82 50.16
CA THR A 165 14.88 32.79 51.21
C THR A 165 14.54 32.33 52.64
N THR A 166 15.06 31.16 53.05
CA THR A 166 16.22 30.99 53.97
C THR A 166 16.51 29.52 54.31
N GLY A 167 17.78 29.06 54.11
CA GLY A 167 18.43 27.88 54.74
C GLY A 167 17.84 26.50 54.41
N ASP A 168 18.55 25.42 54.17
CA ASP A 168 19.88 24.98 54.58
C ASP A 168 20.34 23.86 53.61
N SER A 169 21.63 23.54 53.63
CA SER A 169 22.34 22.58 52.77
C SER A 169 21.73 21.18 52.70
N ASP A 170 21.64 20.59 51.49
CA ASP A 170 22.32 19.30 51.24
C ASP A 170 22.45 18.97 49.75
N SER A 171 23.67 18.58 49.38
CA SER A 171 24.07 18.16 48.05
C SER A 171 23.70 16.69 47.80
N SER A 172 22.98 16.38 46.72
CA SER A 172 22.98 15.02 46.17
C SER A 172 22.95 15.01 44.64
N SER A 173 24.00 14.40 44.12
CA SER A 173 24.33 14.19 42.71
C SER A 173 23.48 13.05 42.15
N TRP A 174 22.76 13.30 41.06
CA TRP A 174 22.06 12.25 40.30
C TRP A 174 23.05 11.53 39.38
N GLN A 175 23.38 10.29 39.73
CA GLN A 175 24.09 9.36 38.86
C GLN A 175 23.08 8.48 38.13
N SER A 176 23.22 8.46 36.81
CA SER A 176 22.57 7.53 35.89
C SER A 176 23.04 6.11 36.21
N ASP A 177 22.12 5.18 36.47
CA ASP A 177 22.40 3.76 36.35
C ASP A 177 21.96 3.26 34.96
N GLY A 178 22.92 2.68 34.25
CA GLY A 178 22.68 1.87 33.06
C GLY A 178 22.35 0.45 33.51
N GLY A 179 21.42 -0.18 32.79
CA GLY A 179 20.79 -1.43 33.21
C GLY A 179 21.70 -2.65 33.33
N HIS A 180 21.11 -3.71 33.91
CA HIS A 180 21.54 -5.09 33.73
C HIS A 180 20.32 -6.03 33.70
N GLU A 181 20.36 -6.98 32.76
CA GLU A 181 19.46 -8.11 32.64
C GLU A 181 19.57 -9.03 33.86
N GLU A 182 18.44 -9.51 34.38
CA GLU A 182 18.43 -10.75 35.15
C GLU A 182 17.23 -11.60 34.71
N ARG A 183 17.52 -12.66 33.96
CA ARG A 183 16.58 -13.71 33.62
C ARG A 183 16.50 -14.65 34.82
N GLU A 184 15.38 -14.65 35.53
CA GLU A 184 15.01 -15.76 36.40
C GLU A 184 13.99 -16.65 35.70
N THR A 185 14.40 -17.89 35.43
CA THR A 185 13.50 -19.00 35.09
C THR A 185 13.51 -20.01 36.23
N GLN A 186 12.38 -20.23 36.90
CA GLN A 186 11.83 -21.58 37.17
C GLN A 186 10.55 -21.53 38.04
N ASN A 187 9.40 -21.73 37.40
CA ASN A 187 8.41 -22.77 37.76
C ASN A 187 7.38 -22.92 36.63
N GLY A 188 7.92 -23.38 35.50
CA GLY A 188 7.23 -23.97 34.34
C GLY A 188 5.75 -23.66 34.15
N LEU A 189 5.47 -22.77 33.19
CA LEU A 189 4.45 -22.83 32.13
C LEU A 189 3.99 -21.41 31.79
N ASP A 190 4.28 -20.97 30.56
CA ASP A 190 3.76 -19.73 29.98
C ASP A 190 2.57 -20.10 29.10
N VAL A 191 1.36 -19.63 29.45
CA VAL A 191 0.16 -19.76 28.61
C VAL A 191 -0.26 -18.38 28.14
N ILE A 192 0.05 -18.12 26.87
CA ILE A 192 -0.45 -16.98 26.10
C ILE A 192 -1.96 -17.18 25.90
N ARG A 193 -2.75 -16.12 26.11
CA ARG A 193 -4.04 -15.97 25.45
C ARG A 193 -4.09 -14.62 24.75
#